data_AF-A0A3D1IRV5-F1
#
_entry.id   AF-A0A3D1IRV5-F1
#
_cell.length_a   1.000
_cell.length_b   1.000
_cell.length_c   1.000
_cell.angle_alpha   90.00
_cell.angle_beta   90.00
_cell.angle_gamma   90.00
#
_symmetry.space_group_name_H-M   'P 1'
#
loop_
_entity.id
_entity.type
_entity.pdbx_description
1 polymer ?
#
loop_
_entity_poly.entity_id
_entity_poly.type
_entity_poly.pdbx_seq_one_letter_code
_entity_poly.pdbx_strand_id
1 'polypeptide(L)'
;WLGDGIVGDDTDGHVDDLTRFVDAQTVVTAVEPDPQDPNHVSLQANLERLQAMRTEDGTPLRVIELPMPEPVWHQGERMPASYANFYIGNRTVLMPAYGQPRDAAAQIILQQCFPNRRVLALDSSDLIWGLGSFHCLTVQEPLDSL
;
A
#
# COMPACT_ATOMS: atom_id res chain seq x y z
N TRP A 1 -4.78 -2.74 -15.67
CA TRP A 1 -5.90 -3.09 -14.80
C TRP A 1 -5.48 -4.23 -13.91
N LEU A 2 -5.59 -4.03 -12.60
CA LEU A 2 -5.37 -5.07 -11.60
C LEU A 2 -6.67 -5.85 -11.37
N GLY A 3 -6.57 -6.99 -10.69
CA GLY A 3 -7.69 -7.81 -10.28
C GLY A 3 -8.11 -7.51 -8.85
N ASP A 4 -8.51 -8.56 -8.13
CA ASP A 4 -9.12 -8.48 -6.81
C ASP A 4 -8.21 -7.86 -5.74
N GLY A 5 -8.84 -7.25 -4.74
CA GLY A 5 -8.19 -6.61 -3.59
C GLY A 5 -7.88 -7.56 -2.43
N ILE A 6 -7.82 -7.00 -1.22
CA ILE A 6 -7.51 -7.73 0.03
C ILE A 6 -8.76 -8.09 0.83
N VAL A 7 -8.64 -9.10 1.68
CA VAL A 7 -9.68 -9.48 2.63
C VAL A 7 -9.93 -8.39 3.67
N GLY A 8 -11.20 -8.16 4.00
CA GLY A 8 -11.64 -7.19 5.00
C GLY A 8 -11.90 -5.80 4.41
N ASP A 9 -11.57 -5.60 3.14
CA ASP A 9 -11.87 -4.39 2.40
C ASP A 9 -13.37 -4.32 2.04
N ASP A 10 -14.00 -3.18 2.30
CA ASP A 10 -15.40 -2.89 1.99
C ASP A 10 -15.58 -2.01 0.75
N THR A 11 -14.48 -1.69 0.05
CA THR A 11 -14.45 -0.75 -1.07
C THR A 11 -14.47 -1.41 -2.45
N ASP A 12 -14.76 -2.71 -2.50
CA ASP A 12 -14.71 -3.55 -3.71
C ASP A 12 -13.30 -3.63 -4.36
N GLY A 13 -12.24 -3.54 -3.56
CA GLY A 13 -10.85 -3.70 -4.02
C GLY A 13 -10.17 -2.40 -4.43
N HIS A 14 -10.31 -1.34 -3.63
CA HIS A 14 -9.64 -0.08 -3.95
C HIS A 14 -8.12 -0.27 -4.13
N VAL A 15 -7.60 0.34 -5.20
CA VAL A 15 -6.19 0.20 -5.59
C VAL A 15 -5.23 0.78 -4.56
N ASP A 16 -5.69 1.68 -3.69
CA ASP A 16 -4.85 2.37 -2.73
C ASP A 16 -4.39 1.49 -1.55
N ASP A 17 -5.07 0.38 -1.30
CA ASP A 17 -4.63 -0.69 -0.40
C ASP A 17 -3.73 -1.73 -1.07
N LEU A 18 -3.58 -1.67 -2.40
CA LEU A 18 -2.87 -2.68 -3.20
C LEU A 18 -1.58 -2.16 -3.79
N THR A 19 -1.65 -1.11 -4.60
CA THR A 19 -0.56 -0.69 -5.49
C THR A 19 -0.54 0.83 -5.66
N ARG A 20 0.63 1.45 -5.48
CA ARG A 20 0.79 2.90 -5.55
C ARG A 20 1.99 3.28 -6.41
N PHE A 21 1.82 4.27 -7.28
CA PHE A 21 2.95 4.93 -7.92
C PHE A 21 3.78 5.68 -6.87
N VAL A 22 5.11 5.52 -6.95
CA VAL A 22 6.08 6.25 -6.12
C VAL A 22 6.95 7.20 -6.94
N ASP A 23 6.98 6.99 -8.25
CA ASP A 23 7.46 7.94 -9.26
C ASP A 23 6.76 7.66 -10.61
N ALA A 24 7.20 8.27 -11.70
CA ALA A 24 6.56 8.13 -13.02
C ALA A 24 6.67 6.72 -13.64
N GLN A 25 7.58 5.87 -13.18
CA GLN A 25 7.88 4.56 -13.77
C GLN A 25 7.89 3.42 -12.75
N THR A 26 7.71 3.73 -11.47
CA THR A 26 7.82 2.78 -10.36
C THR A 26 6.52 2.74 -9.56
N VAL A 27 6.05 1.53 -9.32
CA VAL A 27 5.01 1.24 -8.33
C VAL A 27 5.57 0.44 -7.17
N VAL A 28 4.99 0.65 -5.99
CA VAL A 28 5.05 -0.30 -4.88
C VAL A 28 3.75 -1.12 -4.87
N THR A 29 3.82 -2.41 -4.59
CA THR A 29 2.64 -3.28 -4.51
C THR A 29 2.69 -4.20 -3.30
N ALA A 30 1.56 -4.36 -2.62
CA ALA A 30 1.38 -5.28 -1.52
C ALA A 30 1.58 -6.73 -1.98
N VAL A 31 2.32 -7.51 -1.19
CA VAL A 31 2.52 -8.96 -1.38
C VAL A 31 2.36 -9.69 -0.06
N GLU A 32 1.76 -10.87 -0.11
CA GLU A 32 1.70 -11.80 1.03
C GLU A 32 2.38 -13.11 0.63
N PRO A 33 3.55 -13.45 1.17
CA PRO A 33 4.29 -14.65 0.79
C PRO A 33 3.69 -15.95 1.34
N ASP A 34 2.83 -15.92 2.38
CA ASP A 34 2.23 -17.13 2.93
C ASP A 34 1.10 -17.66 2.02
N PRO A 35 1.27 -18.82 1.36
CA PRO A 35 0.25 -19.39 0.47
C PRO A 35 -1.03 -19.84 1.18
N GLN A 36 -1.03 -19.88 2.51
CA GLN A 36 -2.23 -20.17 3.31
C GLN A 36 -3.04 -18.91 3.64
N ASP A 37 -2.46 -17.72 3.46
CA ASP A 37 -3.21 -16.48 3.64
C ASP A 37 -4.17 -16.25 2.46
N PRO A 38 -5.44 -15.94 2.69
CA PRO A 38 -6.41 -15.65 1.64
C PRO A 38 -5.99 -14.55 0.65
N ASN A 39 -5.14 -13.61 1.07
CA ASN A 39 -4.63 -12.53 0.21
C ASN A 39 -3.58 -13.01 -0.80
N HIS A 40 -2.91 -14.15 -0.56
CA HIS A 40 -1.77 -14.59 -1.35
C HIS A 40 -2.10 -14.71 -2.84
N VAL A 41 -3.18 -15.42 -3.17
CA VAL A 41 -3.53 -15.71 -4.57
C VAL A 41 -3.84 -14.42 -5.34
N SER A 42 -4.65 -13.53 -4.78
CA SER A 42 -5.03 -12.26 -5.42
C SER A 42 -3.83 -11.33 -5.57
N LEU A 43 -3.02 -11.17 -4.53
CA LEU A 43 -1.83 -10.30 -4.56
C LEU A 43 -0.75 -10.83 -5.50
N GLN A 44 -0.51 -12.15 -5.52
CA GLN A 44 0.41 -12.78 -6.46
C GLN A 44 -0.03 -12.57 -7.92
N ALA A 45 -1.33 -12.73 -8.20
CA ALA A 45 -1.85 -12.49 -9.54
C ALA A 45 -1.77 -11.00 -9.95
N ASN A 46 -1.88 -10.07 -9.01
CA ASN A 46 -1.65 -8.64 -9.26
C ASN A 46 -0.18 -8.34 -9.53
N LEU A 47 0.74 -8.94 -8.76
CA LEU A 47 2.19 -8.83 -8.97
C LEU A 47 2.58 -9.29 -10.39
N GLU A 48 2.09 -10.46 -10.84
CA GLU A 48 2.35 -10.98 -12.18
C GLU A 48 1.84 -10.05 -13.28
N ARG A 49 0.63 -9.48 -13.11
CA ARG A 49 0.08 -8.49 -14.04
C ARG A 49 0.98 -7.26 -14.10
N LEU A 50 1.40 -6.71 -12.96
CA LEU A 50 2.26 -5.53 -12.89
C LEU A 50 3.62 -5.76 -13.56
N GLN A 51 4.23 -6.93 -13.36
CA GLN A 51 5.51 -7.29 -13.98
C GLN A 51 5.40 -7.39 -15.52
N ALA A 52 4.22 -7.69 -16.05
CA ALA A 52 3.95 -7.66 -17.48
C ALA A 52 3.61 -6.25 -18.03
N MET A 53 3.34 -5.26 -17.17
CA MET A 53 2.96 -3.92 -17.60
C MET A 53 4.14 -3.13 -18.18
N ARG A 54 3.79 -2.12 -18.97
CA ARG A 54 4.69 -1.18 -19.63
C ARG A 54 4.13 0.22 -19.41
N THR A 55 5.01 1.21 -19.24
CA THR A 55 4.66 2.64 -19.28
C THR A 55 4.27 3.06 -20.70
N GLU A 56 3.75 4.28 -20.85
CA GLU A 56 3.26 4.79 -22.16
C GLU A 56 4.34 4.76 -23.25
N ASP A 57 5.60 4.98 -22.88
CA ASP A 57 6.77 4.93 -23.77
C ASP A 57 7.25 3.49 -24.08
N GLY A 58 6.58 2.47 -23.55
CA GLY A 58 6.93 1.06 -23.73
C GLY A 58 8.04 0.56 -22.79
N THR A 59 8.48 1.35 -21.81
CA THR A 59 9.44 0.87 -20.79
C THR A 59 8.75 -0.10 -19.82
N PRO A 60 9.38 -1.21 -19.39
CA PRO A 60 8.81 -2.07 -18.34
C PRO A 60 8.54 -1.29 -17.06
N LEU A 61 7.35 -1.47 -16.47
CA LEU A 61 7.03 -0.86 -15.18
C LEU A 61 7.96 -1.44 -14.10
N ARG A 62 8.60 -0.57 -13.30
CA ARG A 62 9.40 -1.02 -12.16
C ARG A 62 8.46 -1.35 -11.00
N VAL A 63 8.52 -2.58 -10.52
CA VAL A 63 7.67 -3.06 -9.43
C VAL A 63 8.53 -3.30 -8.20
N ILE A 64 8.17 -2.67 -7.09
CA ILE A 64 8.77 -2.87 -5.77
C ILE A 64 7.74 -3.57 -4.90
N GLU A 65 8.11 -4.70 -4.33
CA GLU A 65 7.25 -5.44 -3.41
C GLU A 65 7.25 -4.76 -2.03
N LEU A 66 6.06 -4.61 -1.47
CA LEU A 66 5.81 -4.10 -0.12
C LEU A 66 5.11 -5.23 0.66
N PRO A 67 5.65 -5.68 1.80
CA PRO A 67 5.03 -6.78 2.53
C PRO A 67 3.65 -6.38 3.03
N MET A 68 2.71 -7.32 3.12
CA MET A 68 1.50 -7.11 3.92
C MET A 68 1.86 -7.08 5.41
N PRO A 69 1.14 -6.31 6.25
CA PRO A 69 1.14 -6.53 7.69
C PRO A 69 0.73 -7.98 8.02
N GLU A 70 1.12 -8.49 9.19
CA GLU A 70 0.45 -9.66 9.76
C GLU A 70 -1.05 -9.36 9.95
N PRO A 71 -1.95 -10.37 9.87
CA PRO A 71 -3.38 -10.17 9.99
C PRO A 71 -3.78 -9.35 11.22
N VAL A 72 -4.40 -8.20 11.00
CA VAL A 72 -4.98 -7.36 12.06
C VAL A 72 -6.44 -7.76 12.25
N TRP A 73 -6.85 -7.97 13.50
CA TRP A 73 -8.21 -8.40 13.84
C TRP A 73 -8.86 -7.42 14.79
N HIS A 74 -10.14 -7.12 14.55
CA HIS A 74 -10.98 -6.37 15.47
C HIS A 74 -12.34 -7.07 15.60
N GLN A 75 -12.75 -7.37 16.83
CA GLN A 75 -14.05 -8.03 17.12
C GLN A 75 -14.33 -9.31 16.32
N GLY A 76 -13.28 -10.06 15.94
CA GLY A 76 -13.40 -11.31 15.17
C GLY A 76 -13.42 -11.12 13.65
N GLU A 77 -13.35 -9.87 13.16
CA GLU A 77 -13.24 -9.53 11.75
C GLU A 77 -11.79 -9.19 11.38
N ARG A 78 -11.36 -9.58 10.18
CA ARG A 78 -10.04 -9.23 9.64
C ARG A 78 -10.12 -7.82 9.06
N MET A 79 -9.23 -6.95 9.51
CA MET A 79 -9.17 -5.57 9.03
C MET A 79 -8.34 -5.46 7.75
N PRO A 80 -8.66 -4.51 6.84
CA PRO A 80 -7.94 -4.30 5.57
C PRO A 80 -6.60 -3.56 5.78
N ALA A 81 -5.79 -4.02 6.74
CA ALA A 81 -4.51 -3.40 7.05
C ALA A 81 -3.53 -3.54 5.88
N SER A 82 -3.06 -2.40 5.36
CA SER A 82 -2.07 -2.35 4.27
C SER A 82 -1.13 -1.16 4.44
N TYR A 83 0.18 -1.41 4.32
CA TYR A 83 1.17 -0.33 4.27
C TYR A 83 1.05 0.53 3.01
N ALA A 84 0.36 0.05 1.96
CA ALA A 84 0.13 0.79 0.72
C ALA A 84 -0.83 2.00 0.90
N ASN A 85 -1.63 2.03 1.97
CA ASN A 85 -2.55 3.12 2.30
C ASN A 85 -1.83 4.36 2.89
N PHE A 86 -0.60 4.63 2.43
CA PHE A 86 0.21 5.77 2.84
C PHE A 86 -0.21 7.06 2.13
N TYR A 87 0.03 8.19 2.79
CA TYR A 87 -0.15 9.53 2.23
C TYR A 87 1.19 10.17 1.87
N ILE A 88 1.31 10.75 0.66
CA ILE A 88 2.49 11.50 0.22
C ILE A 88 2.24 13.00 0.41
N GLY A 89 2.94 13.60 1.37
CA GLY A 89 2.98 15.05 1.55
C GLY A 89 4.20 15.69 0.87
N ASN A 90 4.29 17.03 0.99
CA ASN A 90 5.37 17.81 0.36
C ASN A 90 6.77 17.40 0.83
N ARG A 91 6.93 17.09 2.12
CA ARG A 91 8.24 16.76 2.75
C ARG A 91 8.24 15.43 3.49
N THR A 92 7.09 14.78 3.60
CA THR A 92 6.89 13.59 4.43
C THR A 92 6.01 12.58 3.72
N VAL A 93 6.16 11.32 4.08
CA VAL A 93 5.20 10.26 3.74
C VAL A 93 4.68 9.70 5.05
N LEU A 94 3.36 9.65 5.22
CA LEU A 94 2.72 9.08 6.40
C LEU A 94 2.34 7.64 6.06
N MET A 95 3.03 6.68 6.65
CA MET A 95 2.79 5.25 6.46
C MET A 95 2.02 4.72 7.67
N PRO A 96 0.94 3.95 7.48
CA PRO A 96 0.31 3.25 8.59
C PRO A 96 1.27 2.24 9.20
N ALA A 97 1.20 2.10 10.52
CA ALA A 97 1.90 1.07 11.27
C ALA A 97 0.89 0.39 12.19
N TYR A 98 1.13 -0.89 12.47
CA TYR A 98 0.17 -1.73 13.20
C TYR A 98 0.79 -2.37 14.45
N GLY A 99 1.96 -1.88 14.89
CA GLY A 99 2.66 -2.36 16.08
C GLY A 99 3.36 -3.70 15.84
N GLN A 100 3.77 -3.97 14.60
CA GLN A 100 4.27 -5.27 14.16
C GLN A 100 5.72 -5.20 13.66
N PRO A 101 6.48 -6.31 13.68
CA PRO A 101 7.83 -6.34 13.14
C PRO A 101 7.92 -5.95 11.65
N ARG A 102 6.86 -6.23 10.87
CA ARG A 102 6.79 -5.89 9.44
C ARG A 102 6.74 -4.38 9.17
N ASP A 103 6.35 -3.57 10.16
CA ASP A 103 6.28 -2.09 10.04
C ASP A 103 7.64 -1.51 9.65
N ALA A 104 8.72 -2.00 10.28
CA ALA A 104 10.07 -1.51 10.03
C ALA A 104 10.55 -1.83 8.60
N ALA A 105 10.22 -3.04 8.11
CA ALA A 105 10.58 -3.45 6.76
C ALA A 105 9.87 -2.58 5.71
N ALA A 106 8.56 -2.35 5.88
CA ALA A 106 7.78 -1.48 5.01
C ALA A 106 8.29 -0.04 5.03
N GLN A 107 8.63 0.49 6.21
CA GLN A 107 9.19 1.84 6.34
C GLN A 107 10.51 1.99 5.59
N ILE A 108 11.42 1.01 5.67
CA ILE A 108 12.70 1.01 4.96
C ILE A 108 12.46 1.05 3.44
N ILE A 109 11.57 0.20 2.93
CA ILE A 109 11.25 0.13 1.50
C ILE A 109 10.67 1.47 1.01
N LEU A 110 9.68 2.02 1.71
CA LEU A 110 9.13 3.32 1.34
C LEU A 110 10.16 4.44 1.46
N GLN A 111 11.07 4.39 2.44
CA GLN A 111 12.11 5.40 2.60
C GLN A 111 13.10 5.38 1.43
N GLN A 112 13.39 4.21 0.85
CA GLN A 112 14.17 4.09 -0.39
C GLN A 112 13.42 4.64 -1.61
N CYS A 113 12.10 4.52 -1.65
CA CYS A 113 11.26 5.08 -2.72
C CYS A 113 11.19 6.62 -2.65
N PHE A 114 11.28 7.20 -1.45
CA PHE A 114 11.16 8.64 -1.23
C PHE A 114 12.42 9.23 -0.56
N PRO A 115 13.59 9.22 -1.22
CA PRO A 115 14.87 9.60 -0.59
C PRO A 115 14.92 11.07 -0.13
N ASN A 116 14.09 11.93 -0.72
CA ASN A 116 14.01 13.37 -0.39
C ASN A 116 12.86 13.70 0.57
N ARG A 117 12.15 12.71 1.10
CA ARG A 117 11.08 12.87 2.09
C ARG A 117 11.37 12.02 3.33
N ARG A 118 10.83 12.43 4.47
CA ARG A 118 10.86 11.61 5.69
C ARG A 118 9.66 10.67 5.72
N VAL A 119 9.89 9.36 5.74
CA VAL A 119 8.82 8.37 5.94
C VAL A 119 8.56 8.21 7.44
N LEU A 120 7.33 8.53 7.86
CA LEU A 120 6.86 8.44 9.22
C LEU A 120 5.87 7.28 9.35
N ALA A 121 6.29 6.22 10.05
CA ALA A 121 5.40 5.17 10.52
C ALA A 121 4.57 5.73 11.68
N LEU A 122 3.25 5.80 11.51
CA LEU A 122 2.31 6.28 12.51
C LEU A 122 1.30 5.18 12.82
N ASP A 123 1.02 4.98 14.10
CA ASP A 123 0.06 3.97 14.53
C ASP A 123 -1.33 4.22 13.91
N SER A 124 -1.82 3.20 13.22
CA SER A 124 -3.12 3.17 12.55
C SER A 124 -3.99 2.03 13.08
N SER A 125 -3.62 1.42 14.21
CA SER A 125 -4.30 0.24 14.77
C SER A 125 -5.77 0.49 15.12
N ASP A 126 -6.10 1.69 15.60
CA ASP A 126 -7.49 2.08 15.88
C ASP A 126 -8.21 2.61 14.63
N LEU A 127 -7.48 3.31 13.75
CA LEU A 127 -8.03 3.88 12.51
C LEU A 127 -8.56 2.79 11.58
N ILE A 128 -7.83 1.67 11.47
CA ILE A 128 -8.16 0.59 10.55
C ILE A 128 -9.47 -0.13 10.89
N TRP A 129 -10.01 0.06 12.10
CA TRP A 129 -11.35 -0.43 12.46
C TRP A 129 -12.45 0.26 11.66
N GLY A 130 -12.18 1.46 11.16
CA GLY A 130 -13.02 2.16 10.19
C GLY A 130 -12.78 1.74 8.73
N LEU A 131 -12.09 0.62 8.51
CA LEU A 131 -11.82 0.01 7.19
C LEU A 131 -10.97 0.86 6.23
N GLY A 132 -10.18 1.79 6.77
CA GLY A 132 -9.26 2.60 5.98
C GLY A 132 -8.15 3.23 6.83
N SER A 133 -7.19 3.88 6.16
CA SER A 133 -6.08 4.56 6.85
C SER A 133 -5.77 5.94 6.25
N PHE A 134 -4.52 6.40 6.35
CA PHE A 134 -4.13 7.78 6.07
C PHE A 134 -4.48 8.23 4.66
N HIS A 135 -4.35 7.35 3.66
CA HIS A 135 -4.72 7.71 2.29
C HIS A 135 -6.22 7.96 2.16
N CYS A 136 -7.06 7.07 2.72
CA CYS A 136 -8.52 7.20 2.66
C CYS A 136 -9.04 8.48 3.34
N LEU A 137 -8.33 8.98 4.35
CA LEU A 137 -8.72 10.15 5.14
C LEU A 137 -8.18 11.49 4.57
N THR A 138 -7.39 11.45 3.50
CA THR A 138 -6.70 12.64 2.98
C THR A 138 -7.03 12.90 1.52
N VAL A 139 -7.09 14.18 1.17
CA VAL A 139 -7.17 14.65 -0.23
C VAL A 139 -6.18 15.79 -0.38
N GLN A 140 -5.23 15.66 -1.30
CA GLN A 140 -4.25 16.71 -1.60
C GLN A 140 -4.84 17.79 -2.51
N GLU A 141 -4.49 19.04 -2.23
CA GLU A 141 -4.72 20.19 -3.10
C GLU A 141 -3.38 20.61 -3.73
N PRO A 142 -3.19 20.45 -5.06
CA PRO A 142 -1.97 20.91 -5.74
C PRO A 142 -1.82 22.43 -5.66
N LEU A 143 -0.58 22.94 -5.57
CA LEU A 143 -0.34 24.38 -5.38
C LEU A 143 -0.92 25.26 -6.51
N ASP A 144 -1.03 24.72 -7.73
CA ASP A 144 -1.53 25.44 -8.91
C ASP A 144 -3.06 25.30 -9.11
N SER A 145 -3.80 24.85 -8.09
CA SER A 145 -5.25 24.58 -8.21
C SER A 145 -6.17 25.79 -7.92
N LEU A 146 -5.64 27.02 -7.93
CA LEU A 146 -6.38 28.29 -7.80
C LEU A 146 -6.01 29.31 -8.89
#